data_AF-A0AAV5R9C5-F1
#
_entry.id   AF-A0AAV5R9C5-F1
#
_cell.length_a   1.000
_cell.length_b   1.000
_cell.length_c   1.000
_cell.angle_alpha   90.00
_cell.angle_beta   90.00
_cell.angle_gamma   90.00
#
_symmetry.space_group_name_H-M   'P 1'
#
loop_
_entity.id
_entity.type
_entity.pdbx_description
1 polymer ?
#
loop_
_entity_poly.entity_id
_entity_poly.type
_entity_poly.pdbx_seq_one_letter_code
_entity_poly.pdbx_strand_id
1 'polypeptide(L)'
;MIRSTSYHQLNRKSADSKKDERLISSKLNSTVKGRKKDVIEKYLESEHTVLSASLTQLRHTILCEQLPNPCPYRSYVWSTLLRAAPVESEWYSGVVSRGPSDVNEKIKNDVFRTFQNNNNFWNNVNEDAFVRVLNAYAWCVDDDSVGYVQGMNVLAAPIMYVAKSEPQAFSLIYRLFNTHLSRYVTKNLSGARDGVKLVEIVLKCVDVKLYNVLKQRIASADMYALPSVLTLSACTPSLDEVIKLWDFLFSFGVHLNIMAVVAQLCLMRDEIIASKNPMNILRQFKE
;
A
#
# COMPACT_ATOMS: atom_id res chain seq x y z
N MET A 1 -33.57 -5.30 -2.29
CA MET A 1 -33.39 -3.83 -2.17
C MET A 1 -32.90 -3.51 -0.76
N ILE A 2 -31.61 -3.77 -0.48
CA ILE A 2 -30.92 -3.30 0.73
C ILE A 2 -29.94 -2.25 0.20
N ARG A 3 -30.29 -0.98 0.38
CA ARG A 3 -29.53 0.17 -0.12
C ARG A 3 -28.17 0.24 0.59
N SER A 4 -27.17 0.67 -0.18
CA SER A 4 -25.83 1.11 0.22
C SER A 4 -25.75 1.50 1.70
N THR A 5 -25.20 0.61 2.52
CA THR A 5 -24.62 0.99 3.81
C THR A 5 -23.14 1.19 3.52
N SER A 6 -22.76 2.43 3.23
CA SER A 6 -21.35 2.81 3.06
C SER A 6 -20.53 2.27 4.23
N TYR A 7 -19.37 1.68 3.94
CA TYR A 7 -18.41 1.17 4.95
C TYR A 7 -18.16 2.16 6.10
N HIS A 8 -18.21 3.46 5.81
CA HIS A 8 -18.07 4.54 6.78
C HIS A 8 -19.18 4.58 7.85
N GLN A 9 -20.38 4.08 7.57
CA GLN A 9 -21.50 4.03 8.51
C GLN A 9 -21.38 2.84 9.48
N LEU A 10 -20.75 1.74 9.06
CA LEU A 10 -20.57 0.54 9.89
C LEU A 10 -19.51 0.76 10.98
N ASN A 11 -18.43 1.46 10.65
CA ASN A 11 -17.35 1.77 11.60
C ASN A 11 -17.67 2.89 12.61
N ARG A 12 -18.88 3.49 12.57
CA ARG A 12 -19.34 4.44 13.60
C ARG A 12 -20.07 3.77 14.76
N LYS A 13 -20.38 2.47 14.69
CA LYS A 13 -21.15 1.75 15.73
C LYS A 13 -20.36 0.73 16.56
N SER A 14 -19.06 0.54 16.31
CA SER A 14 -18.22 -0.39 17.09
C SER A 14 -17.35 0.35 18.12
N ALA A 15 -18.02 0.97 19.09
CA ALA A 15 -17.40 1.46 20.33
C ALA A 15 -18.31 1.19 21.53
N ASP A 16 -18.82 -0.04 21.65
CA ASP A 16 -19.28 -0.58 22.94
C ASP A 16 -19.56 -2.09 22.81
N SER A 17 -18.61 -2.89 23.29
CA SER A 17 -18.82 -4.16 24.02
C SER A 17 -17.50 -4.92 24.05
N LYS A 18 -16.72 -4.69 25.11
CA LYS A 18 -15.67 -5.60 25.54
C LYS A 18 -15.98 -6.01 26.97
N LYS A 19 -16.68 -7.12 27.12
CA LYS A 19 -16.62 -7.99 28.30
C LYS A 19 -17.01 -9.39 27.83
N ASP A 20 -16.27 -10.36 28.36
CA ASP A 20 -16.54 -11.80 28.30
C ASP A 20 -16.13 -12.54 27.03
N GLU A 21 -14.81 -12.78 26.92
CA GLU A 21 -14.28 -14.04 26.39
C GLU A 21 -12.82 -14.24 26.88
N ARG A 22 -12.67 -14.35 28.20
CA ARG A 22 -11.45 -14.87 28.84
C ARG A 22 -11.82 -16.07 29.70
N LEU A 23 -12.18 -17.20 29.08
CA LEU A 23 -12.21 -18.47 29.82
C LEU A 23 -12.16 -19.73 28.95
N ILE A 24 -11.52 -19.72 27.78
CA ILE A 24 -11.29 -20.98 27.03
C ILE A 24 -9.92 -20.93 26.33
N SER A 25 -8.81 -21.00 27.08
CA SER A 25 -7.50 -21.26 26.46
C SER A 25 -6.52 -22.06 27.34
N SER A 26 -6.98 -22.67 28.44
CA SER A 26 -6.08 -23.29 29.43
C SER A 26 -5.67 -24.74 29.16
N LYS A 27 -5.93 -25.32 27.98
CA LYS A 27 -5.52 -26.71 27.67
C LYS A 27 -5.09 -26.88 26.21
N LEU A 28 -3.93 -26.34 25.85
CA LEU A 28 -3.11 -26.76 24.69
C LEU A 28 -1.69 -26.17 24.84
N ASN A 29 -0.97 -26.57 25.88
CA ASN A 29 0.46 -26.28 26.01
C ASN A 29 1.25 -27.56 25.72
N SER A 30 1.52 -27.81 24.44
CA SER A 30 2.71 -28.54 24.02
C SER A 30 3.74 -27.52 23.53
N THR A 31 4.93 -27.60 24.13
CA THR A 31 6.06 -26.69 24.01
C THR A 31 6.62 -26.61 22.59
N VAL A 32 6.20 -25.59 21.84
CA VAL A 32 7.03 -24.97 20.79
C VAL A 32 7.63 -23.71 21.42
N LYS A 33 8.95 -23.68 21.57
CA LYS A 33 9.65 -22.50 22.11
C LYS A 33 9.44 -21.34 21.11
N GLY A 34 8.49 -20.45 21.41
CA GLY A 34 8.10 -19.36 20.53
C GLY A 34 9.29 -18.44 20.22
N ARG A 35 9.30 -17.85 19.01
CA ARG A 35 10.29 -16.85 18.60
C ARG A 35 10.36 -15.73 19.65
N LYS A 36 11.58 -15.28 20.00
CA LYS A 36 11.74 -14.12 20.88
C LYS A 36 11.18 -12.88 20.19
N LYS A 37 10.18 -12.25 20.82
CA LYS A 37 9.57 -11.01 20.33
C LYS A 37 10.56 -9.85 20.40
N ASP A 38 10.60 -9.06 19.34
CA ASP A 38 11.43 -7.85 19.25
C ASP A 38 10.74 -6.65 19.92
N VAL A 39 11.36 -5.47 19.84
CA VAL A 39 10.89 -4.24 20.49
C VAL A 39 9.54 -3.81 19.91
N ILE A 40 9.39 -3.84 18.58
CA ILE A 40 8.19 -3.38 17.88
C ILE A 40 7.01 -4.32 18.15
N GLU A 41 7.23 -5.63 18.12
CA GLU A 41 6.18 -6.61 18.41
C GLU A 41 5.66 -6.50 19.84
N LYS A 42 6.57 -6.37 20.82
CA LYS A 42 6.19 -6.13 22.22
C LYS A 42 5.44 -4.82 22.37
N TYR A 43 5.85 -3.80 21.62
CA TYR A 43 5.19 -2.51 21.61
C TYR A 43 3.77 -2.58 21.04
N LEU A 44 3.52 -3.39 20.01
CA LEU A 44 2.15 -3.58 19.49
C LEU A 44 1.21 -4.25 20.51
N GLU A 45 1.75 -5.07 21.40
CA GLU A 45 0.97 -5.78 22.44
C GLU A 45 0.77 -4.98 23.73
N SER A 46 1.52 -3.89 23.92
CA SER A 46 1.41 -3.07 25.13
C SER A 46 0.18 -2.15 25.10
N GLU A 47 -0.31 -1.79 26.29
CA GLU A 47 -1.38 -0.80 26.41
C GLU A 47 -0.87 0.61 26.10
N HIS A 48 -1.59 1.32 25.22
CA HIS A 48 -1.25 2.66 24.76
C HIS A 48 -2.31 3.66 25.22
N THR A 49 -2.00 4.47 26.23
CA THR A 49 -2.95 5.45 26.79
C THR A 49 -3.05 6.71 25.93
N VAL A 50 -1.93 7.16 25.35
CA VAL A 50 -1.87 8.39 24.52
C VAL A 50 -1.52 8.02 23.08
N LEU A 51 -2.53 8.02 22.22
CA LEU A 51 -2.42 7.55 20.84
C LEU A 51 -1.38 8.31 20.00
N SER A 52 -1.27 9.63 20.16
CA SER A 52 -0.34 10.47 19.39
C SER A 52 1.12 10.17 19.75
N ALA A 53 1.44 10.20 21.04
CA ALA A 53 2.77 9.83 21.55
C ALA A 53 3.13 8.40 21.12
N SER A 54 2.17 7.49 21.23
CA SER A 54 2.40 6.08 20.92
C SER A 54 2.71 5.85 19.43
N LEU A 55 2.01 6.56 18.54
CA LEU A 55 2.34 6.52 17.12
C LEU A 55 3.69 7.18 16.81
N THR A 56 4.02 8.30 17.44
CA THR A 56 5.30 8.97 17.21
C THR A 56 6.46 8.06 17.58
N GLN A 57 6.38 7.37 18.72
CA GLN A 57 7.39 6.39 19.12
C GLN A 57 7.48 5.24 18.13
N LEU A 58 6.34 4.64 17.71
CA LEU A 58 6.34 3.56 16.72
C LEU A 58 7.02 3.98 15.41
N ARG A 59 6.68 5.17 14.88
CA ARG A 59 7.27 5.72 13.66
C ARG A 59 8.77 5.91 13.79
N HIS A 60 9.22 6.45 14.92
CA HIS A 60 10.63 6.65 15.21
C HIS A 60 11.38 5.31 15.27
N THR A 61 10.82 4.31 15.97
CA THR A 61 11.44 2.98 16.06
C THR A 61 11.53 2.31 14.69
N ILE A 62 10.49 2.40 13.84
CA ILE A 62 10.54 1.87 12.46
C ILE A 62 11.64 2.55 11.65
N LEU A 63 11.84 3.86 11.80
CA LEU A 63 12.91 4.58 11.10
C LEU A 63 14.30 4.14 11.54
N CYS A 64 14.51 3.95 12.85
CA CYS A 64 15.82 3.64 13.40
C CYS A 64 16.18 2.16 13.31
N GLU A 65 15.22 1.27 13.55
CA GLU A 65 15.47 -0.18 13.70
C GLU A 65 15.00 -0.99 12.47
N GLN A 66 14.13 -0.42 11.63
CA GLN A 66 13.41 -1.12 10.54
C GLN A 66 12.54 -2.27 11.06
N LEU A 67 11.61 -2.75 10.23
CA LEU A 67 10.92 -4.01 10.50
C LEU A 67 11.83 -5.18 10.12
N PRO A 68 11.78 -6.31 10.85
CA PRO A 68 12.57 -7.49 10.50
C PRO A 68 12.21 -8.02 9.11
N ASN A 69 13.09 -8.79 8.50
CA ASN A 69 12.79 -9.50 7.25
C ASN A 69 13.17 -10.97 7.38
N PRO A 70 12.19 -11.92 7.42
CA PRO A 70 10.74 -11.71 7.32
C PRO A 70 10.12 -11.07 8.58
N CYS A 71 9.04 -10.30 8.41
CA CYS A 71 8.28 -9.71 9.52
C CYS A 71 6.91 -10.38 9.68
N PRO A 72 6.65 -11.11 10.78
CA PRO A 72 5.37 -11.80 10.97
C PRO A 72 4.22 -10.86 11.31
N TYR A 73 4.51 -9.62 11.74
CA TYR A 73 3.52 -8.66 12.24
C TYR A 73 3.41 -7.39 11.38
N ARG A 74 4.03 -7.35 10.19
CA ARG A 74 4.06 -6.15 9.32
C ARG A 74 2.65 -5.67 8.95
N SER A 75 1.72 -6.58 8.68
CA SER A 75 0.34 -6.21 8.37
C SER A 75 -0.34 -5.45 9.52
N TYR A 76 -0.07 -5.80 10.77
CA TYR A 76 -0.61 -5.09 11.94
C TYR A 76 0.01 -3.71 12.12
N VAL A 77 1.32 -3.56 11.84
CA VAL A 77 1.98 -2.25 11.79
C VAL A 77 1.33 -1.37 10.74
N TRP A 78 1.13 -1.89 9.52
CA TRP A 78 0.49 -1.16 8.43
C TRP A 78 -0.95 -0.78 8.79
N SER A 79 -1.73 -1.70 9.38
CA SER A 79 -3.10 -1.39 9.83
C SER A 79 -3.12 -0.27 10.86
N THR A 80 -2.16 -0.28 11.79
CA THR A 80 -2.02 0.75 12.82
C THR A 80 -1.66 2.11 12.22
N LEU A 81 -0.67 2.15 11.33
CA LEU A 81 -0.15 3.38 10.73
C LEU A 81 -1.15 4.03 9.76
N LEU A 82 -1.84 3.22 8.95
CA LEU A 82 -2.88 3.70 8.03
C LEU A 82 -4.22 3.98 8.73
N ARG A 83 -4.35 3.63 10.02
CA ARG A 83 -5.63 3.64 10.75
C ARG A 83 -6.70 2.79 10.04
N ALA A 84 -6.30 1.65 9.51
CA ALA A 84 -7.21 0.67 8.93
C ALA A 84 -7.82 -0.16 10.07
N ALA A 85 -9.10 0.09 10.36
CA ALA A 85 -9.83 -0.65 11.39
C ALA A 85 -10.05 -2.10 10.94
N PRO A 86 -10.01 -3.08 11.86
CA PRO A 86 -10.43 -4.44 11.56
C PRO A 86 -11.84 -4.45 10.99
N VAL A 87 -12.09 -5.41 10.10
CA VAL A 87 -13.40 -5.63 9.49
C VAL A 87 -13.92 -6.97 9.96
N GLU A 88 -15.19 -7.00 10.36
CA GLU A 88 -15.87 -8.22 10.77
C GLU A 88 -15.88 -9.24 9.62
N SER A 89 -15.42 -10.46 9.90
CA SER A 89 -15.32 -11.52 8.90
C SER A 89 -16.67 -11.82 8.25
N GLU A 90 -17.76 -11.83 9.04
CA GLU A 90 -19.12 -12.08 8.53
C GLU A 90 -19.56 -10.98 7.56
N TRP A 91 -19.26 -9.72 7.88
CA TRP A 91 -19.58 -8.62 6.98
C TRP A 91 -18.80 -8.74 5.67
N TYR A 92 -17.50 -9.03 5.72
CA TYR A 92 -16.68 -9.20 4.53
C TYR A 92 -17.18 -10.36 3.67
N SER A 93 -17.51 -11.51 4.29
CA SER A 93 -18.12 -12.65 3.63
C SER A 93 -19.42 -12.27 2.91
N GLY A 94 -20.27 -11.46 3.54
CA GLY A 94 -21.50 -10.94 2.93
C GLY A 94 -21.27 -9.97 1.75
N VAL A 95 -20.13 -9.29 1.69
CA VAL A 95 -19.73 -8.51 0.51
C VAL A 95 -19.24 -9.44 -0.60
N VAL A 96 -18.37 -10.39 -0.27
CA VAL A 96 -17.85 -11.38 -1.23
C VAL A 96 -18.97 -12.24 -1.83
N SER A 97 -20.01 -12.58 -1.06
CA SER A 97 -21.15 -13.37 -1.52
C SER A 97 -21.99 -12.68 -2.60
N ARG A 98 -21.80 -11.38 -2.84
CA ARG A 98 -22.40 -10.67 -3.98
C ARG A 98 -21.80 -11.11 -5.32
N GLY A 99 -20.65 -11.78 -5.28
CA GLY A 99 -19.98 -12.29 -6.47
C GLY A 99 -19.23 -11.22 -7.26
N PRO A 100 -18.91 -11.50 -8.54
CA PRO A 100 -18.24 -10.57 -9.44
C PRO A 100 -18.97 -9.23 -9.55
N SER A 101 -18.22 -8.13 -9.49
CA SER A 101 -18.71 -6.78 -9.83
C SER A 101 -18.75 -6.56 -11.34
N ASP A 102 -19.38 -5.48 -11.79
CA ASP A 102 -19.46 -5.09 -13.21
C ASP A 102 -18.09 -4.90 -13.88
N VAL A 103 -17.04 -4.66 -13.08
CA VAL A 103 -15.65 -4.47 -13.52
C VAL A 103 -14.78 -5.70 -13.31
N ASN A 104 -15.37 -6.86 -12.99
CA ASN A 104 -14.64 -8.08 -12.66
C ASN A 104 -13.66 -8.53 -13.74
N GLU A 105 -14.05 -8.51 -15.02
CA GLU A 105 -13.17 -8.94 -16.11
C GLU A 105 -11.93 -8.05 -16.23
N LYS A 106 -12.09 -6.75 -15.97
CA LYS A 106 -10.97 -5.81 -15.91
C LYS A 106 -10.05 -6.12 -14.72
N ILE A 107 -10.64 -6.42 -13.55
CA ILE A 107 -9.89 -6.83 -12.35
C ILE A 107 -9.09 -8.11 -12.62
N LYS A 108 -9.71 -9.16 -13.17
CA LYS A 108 -9.05 -10.42 -13.50
C LYS A 108 -7.86 -10.22 -14.44
N ASN A 109 -8.08 -9.50 -15.54
CA ASN A 109 -7.02 -9.21 -16.51
C ASN A 109 -5.85 -8.42 -15.88
N ASP A 110 -6.15 -7.48 -14.99
CA ASP A 110 -5.14 -6.71 -14.27
C ASP A 110 -4.39 -7.55 -13.24
N VAL A 111 -5.09 -8.39 -12.47
CA VAL A 111 -4.48 -9.30 -11.48
C VAL A 111 -3.57 -10.31 -12.19
N PHE A 112 -4.02 -10.91 -13.29
CA PHE A 112 -3.24 -11.88 -14.07
C PHE A 112 -1.87 -11.34 -14.51
N ARG A 113 -1.81 -10.07 -14.95
CA ARG A 113 -0.55 -9.40 -15.35
C ARG A 113 0.26 -8.81 -14.18
N THR A 114 -0.24 -8.90 -12.94
CA THR A 114 0.39 -8.31 -11.75
C THR A 114 1.54 -9.18 -11.26
N PHE A 115 2.77 -8.65 -11.22
CA PHE A 115 3.93 -9.41 -10.72
C PHE A 115 4.07 -10.82 -11.34
N GLN A 116 3.62 -11.02 -12.59
CA GLN A 116 3.48 -12.35 -13.22
C GLN A 116 4.77 -13.20 -13.19
N ASN A 117 5.95 -12.56 -13.23
CA ASN A 117 7.25 -13.22 -13.23
C ASN A 117 7.87 -13.36 -11.81
N ASN A 118 7.14 -12.96 -10.76
CA ASN A 118 7.64 -13.01 -9.39
C ASN A 118 7.06 -14.23 -8.67
N ASN A 119 7.80 -15.34 -8.71
CA ASN A 119 7.41 -16.59 -8.04
C ASN A 119 7.25 -16.41 -6.52
N ASN A 120 8.10 -15.60 -5.89
CA ASN A 120 8.00 -15.34 -4.46
C ASN A 120 6.65 -14.67 -4.12
N PHE A 121 6.18 -13.75 -4.94
CA PHE A 121 4.86 -13.12 -4.76
C PHE A 121 3.73 -14.17 -4.84
N TRP A 122 3.65 -14.92 -5.94
CA TRP A 122 2.53 -15.86 -6.16
C TRP A 122 2.57 -17.10 -5.27
N ASN A 123 3.73 -17.46 -4.72
CA ASN A 123 3.82 -18.48 -3.67
C ASN A 123 3.17 -18.04 -2.34
N ASN A 124 3.02 -16.73 -2.12
CA ASN A 124 2.45 -16.16 -0.90
C ASN A 124 1.04 -15.59 -1.09
N VAL A 125 0.63 -15.34 -2.34
CA VAL A 125 -0.65 -14.69 -2.67
C VAL A 125 -1.53 -15.61 -3.49
N ASN A 126 -2.76 -15.82 -3.02
CA ASN A 126 -3.78 -16.53 -3.78
C ASN A 126 -4.47 -15.58 -4.79
N GLU A 127 -4.45 -15.94 -6.07
CA GLU A 127 -5.00 -15.12 -7.16
C GLU A 127 -6.50 -14.88 -7.00
N ASP A 128 -7.29 -15.92 -6.70
CA ASP A 128 -8.73 -15.77 -6.53
C ASP A 128 -9.07 -14.86 -5.34
N ALA A 129 -8.31 -14.95 -4.25
CA ALA A 129 -8.42 -14.06 -3.10
C ALA A 129 -8.14 -12.60 -3.49
N PHE A 130 -7.12 -12.36 -4.31
CA PHE A 130 -6.81 -11.03 -4.81
C PHE A 130 -7.96 -10.46 -5.66
N VAL A 131 -8.49 -11.25 -6.59
CA VAL A 131 -9.65 -10.88 -7.40
C VAL A 131 -10.87 -10.59 -6.52
N ARG A 132 -11.15 -11.42 -5.51
CA ARG A 132 -12.26 -11.22 -4.57
C ARG A 132 -12.11 -9.92 -3.78
N VAL A 133 -10.92 -9.63 -3.23
CA VAL A 133 -10.67 -8.42 -2.45
C VAL A 133 -10.90 -7.15 -3.29
N LEU A 134 -10.44 -7.13 -4.55
CA LEU A 134 -10.66 -5.99 -5.45
C LEU A 134 -12.13 -5.86 -5.89
N ASN A 135 -12.84 -6.97 -6.10
CA ASN A 135 -14.29 -6.92 -6.36
C ASN A 135 -15.07 -6.44 -5.13
N ALA A 136 -14.71 -6.90 -3.92
CA ALA A 136 -15.31 -6.43 -2.68
C ALA A 136 -15.10 -4.93 -2.51
N TYR A 137 -13.91 -4.41 -2.84
CA TYR A 137 -13.66 -2.96 -2.89
C TYR A 137 -14.62 -2.27 -3.88
N ALA A 138 -14.77 -2.79 -5.10
CA ALA A 138 -15.65 -2.21 -6.11
C ALA A 138 -17.13 -2.16 -5.66
N TRP A 139 -17.59 -3.17 -4.90
CA TRP A 139 -18.93 -3.19 -4.31
C TRP A 139 -19.17 -2.19 -3.18
N CYS A 140 -18.10 -1.70 -2.53
CA CYS A 140 -18.16 -0.88 -1.32
C CYS A 140 -17.95 0.61 -1.57
N VAL A 141 -17.66 1.01 -2.81
CA VAL A 141 -17.51 2.40 -3.20
C VAL A 141 -18.78 2.89 -3.90
N ASP A 142 -19.12 4.16 -3.70
CA ASP A 142 -20.39 4.71 -4.18
C ASP A 142 -20.48 4.70 -5.72
N ASP A 143 -21.69 4.64 -6.26
CA ASP A 143 -21.95 4.58 -7.72
C ASP A 143 -21.36 5.78 -8.48
N ASP A 144 -21.21 6.94 -7.82
CA ASP A 144 -20.59 8.15 -8.37
C ASP A 144 -19.05 8.11 -8.36
N SER A 145 -18.47 7.15 -7.63
CA SER A 145 -17.03 6.92 -7.61
C SER A 145 -16.62 6.04 -8.81
N VAL A 146 -15.34 6.11 -9.19
CA VAL A 146 -14.85 5.40 -10.39
C VAL A 146 -14.79 3.88 -10.20
N GLY A 147 -15.12 3.35 -9.01
CA GLY A 147 -14.99 1.93 -8.75
C GLY A 147 -13.52 1.51 -8.84
N TYR A 148 -13.19 0.79 -9.90
CA TYR A 148 -11.86 0.26 -10.18
C TYR A 148 -11.17 0.94 -11.40
N VAL A 149 -10.00 1.54 -11.15
CA VAL A 149 -9.11 2.11 -12.16
C VAL A 149 -7.89 1.20 -12.37
N GLN A 150 -7.41 1.15 -13.61
CA GLN A 150 -6.22 0.37 -13.96
C GLN A 150 -5.00 0.87 -13.16
N GLY A 151 -4.22 -0.05 -12.60
CA GLY A 151 -3.07 0.26 -11.73
C GLY A 151 -3.35 0.10 -10.24
N MET A 152 -4.62 -0.01 -9.83
CA MET A 152 -4.98 -0.33 -8.44
C MET A 152 -4.48 -1.71 -8.01
N ASN A 153 -4.46 -2.69 -8.93
CA ASN A 153 -3.84 -4.00 -8.72
C ASN A 153 -2.37 -3.88 -8.28
N VAL A 154 -1.59 -2.97 -8.88
CA VAL A 154 -0.17 -2.79 -8.53
C VAL A 154 -0.01 -2.20 -7.13
N LEU A 155 -0.88 -1.25 -6.74
CA LEU A 155 -0.93 -0.71 -5.38
C LEU A 155 -1.43 -1.74 -4.35
N ALA A 156 -2.38 -2.60 -4.74
CA ALA A 156 -2.95 -3.59 -3.82
C ALA A 156 -1.99 -4.77 -3.57
N ALA A 157 -1.13 -5.11 -4.54
CA ALA A 157 -0.26 -6.27 -4.46
C ALA A 157 0.67 -6.29 -3.24
N PRO A 158 1.41 -5.22 -2.87
CA PRO A 158 2.20 -5.21 -1.63
C PRO A 158 1.38 -5.50 -0.37
N ILE A 159 0.13 -5.03 -0.31
CA ILE A 159 -0.79 -5.33 0.80
C ILE A 159 -1.22 -6.80 0.77
N MET A 160 -1.60 -7.32 -0.41
CA MET A 160 -1.95 -8.74 -0.56
C MET A 160 -0.80 -9.66 -0.15
N TYR A 161 0.44 -9.28 -0.45
CA TYR A 161 1.63 -10.03 -0.07
C TYR A 161 1.88 -10.07 1.44
N VAL A 162 1.55 -8.99 2.15
CA VAL A 162 1.83 -8.85 3.59
C VAL A 162 0.66 -9.26 4.48
N ALA A 163 -0.58 -9.12 4.00
CA ALA A 163 -1.78 -9.38 4.76
C ALA A 163 -1.89 -10.85 5.18
N LYS A 164 -2.45 -11.08 6.37
CA LYS A 164 -2.65 -12.43 6.92
C LYS A 164 -4.00 -13.05 6.57
N SER A 165 -4.92 -12.24 6.05
CA SER A 165 -6.27 -12.66 5.68
C SER A 165 -6.90 -11.69 4.67
N GLU A 166 -7.90 -12.16 3.92
CA GLU A 166 -8.65 -11.32 2.98
C GLU A 166 -9.35 -10.11 3.63
N PRO A 167 -10.07 -10.24 4.77
CA PRO A 167 -10.67 -9.07 5.43
C PRO A 167 -9.64 -8.02 5.84
N GLN A 168 -8.46 -8.45 6.30
CA GLN A 168 -7.37 -7.53 6.63
C GLN A 168 -6.82 -6.82 5.38
N ALA A 169 -6.60 -7.57 4.30
CA ALA A 169 -6.16 -7.01 3.02
C ALA A 169 -7.17 -5.98 2.49
N PHE A 170 -8.46 -6.34 2.49
CA PHE A 170 -9.55 -5.47 2.11
C PHE A 170 -9.55 -4.17 2.92
N SER A 171 -9.46 -4.25 4.26
CA SER A 171 -9.46 -3.06 5.11
C SER A 171 -8.30 -2.11 4.79
N LEU A 172 -7.09 -2.66 4.65
CA LEU A 172 -5.88 -1.90 4.29
C LEU A 172 -6.02 -1.24 2.93
N ILE A 173 -6.47 -1.99 1.91
CA ILE A 173 -6.66 -1.51 0.54
C ILE A 173 -7.74 -0.42 0.50
N TYR A 174 -8.89 -0.66 1.14
CA TYR A 174 -9.98 0.30 1.22
C TYR A 174 -9.50 1.60 1.87
N ARG A 175 -8.76 1.50 2.98
CA ARG A 175 -8.21 2.66 3.69
C ARG A 175 -7.20 3.43 2.84
N LEU A 176 -6.27 2.72 2.21
CA LEU A 176 -5.26 3.32 1.35
C LEU A 176 -5.92 4.12 0.21
N PHE A 177 -6.86 3.51 -0.51
CA PHE A 177 -7.51 4.15 -1.65
C PHE A 177 -8.44 5.30 -1.26
N ASN A 178 -9.31 5.11 -0.28
CA ASN A 178 -10.34 6.12 0.04
C ASN A 178 -9.82 7.25 0.92
N THR A 179 -8.79 7.02 1.73
CA THR A 179 -8.28 8.06 2.65
C THR A 179 -6.98 8.69 2.15
N HIS A 180 -6.03 7.86 1.71
CA HIS A 180 -4.67 8.33 1.42
C HIS A 180 -4.45 8.63 -0.07
N LEU A 181 -5.16 7.93 -0.96
CA LEU A 181 -4.96 8.00 -2.42
C LEU A 181 -6.24 8.36 -3.19
N SER A 182 -7.22 9.02 -2.55
CA SER A 182 -8.55 9.30 -3.13
C SER A 182 -8.50 10.11 -4.43
N ARG A 183 -7.47 10.93 -4.60
CA ARG A 183 -7.24 11.72 -5.83
C ARG A 183 -6.37 10.98 -6.87
N TYR A 184 -5.65 9.94 -6.47
CA TYR A 184 -4.79 9.16 -7.37
C TYR A 184 -5.63 8.19 -8.18
N VAL A 185 -6.60 7.53 -7.54
CA VAL A 185 -7.47 6.52 -8.13
C VAL A 185 -8.72 7.17 -8.73
N THR A 186 -8.52 8.04 -9.73
CA THR A 186 -9.60 8.75 -10.44
C THR A 186 -9.47 8.53 -11.94
N LYS A 187 -10.53 8.77 -12.74
CA LYS A 187 -10.48 8.65 -14.22
C LYS A 187 -9.32 9.44 -14.84
N ASN A 188 -9.00 10.59 -14.23
CA ASN A 188 -7.98 11.52 -14.72
C ASN A 188 -6.67 11.49 -13.92
N LEU A 189 -6.53 10.57 -12.95
CA LEU A 189 -5.34 10.42 -12.11
C LEU A 189 -4.84 11.77 -11.52
N SER A 190 -5.76 12.66 -11.16
CA SER A 190 -5.44 14.08 -10.90
C SER A 190 -4.41 14.24 -9.78
N GLY A 191 -4.53 13.47 -8.70
CA GLY A 191 -3.58 13.47 -7.59
C GLY A 191 -2.20 12.92 -7.98
N ALA A 192 -2.14 11.89 -8.83
CA ALA A 192 -0.87 11.34 -9.31
C ALA A 192 -0.16 12.34 -10.23
N ARG A 193 -0.89 13.01 -11.14
CA ARG A 193 -0.34 14.06 -12.00
C ARG A 193 0.13 15.28 -11.22
N ASP A 194 -0.58 15.68 -10.16
CA ASP A 194 -0.09 16.71 -9.24
C ASP A 194 1.19 16.25 -8.52
N GLY A 195 1.29 14.97 -8.16
CA GLY A 195 2.52 14.36 -7.66
C GLY A 195 3.69 14.44 -8.66
N VAL A 196 3.46 14.20 -9.95
CA VAL A 196 4.48 14.37 -10.99
C VAL A 196 4.97 15.82 -11.08
N LYS A 197 4.07 16.80 -10.99
CA LYS A 197 4.47 18.22 -10.91
C LYS A 197 5.33 18.51 -9.67
N LEU A 198 5.00 17.90 -8.53
CA LEU A 198 5.81 18.01 -7.32
C LEU A 198 7.20 17.38 -7.50
N VAL A 199 7.32 16.25 -8.20
CA VAL A 199 8.64 15.67 -8.56
C VAL A 199 9.47 16.70 -9.32
N GLU A 200 8.91 17.37 -10.33
CA GLU A 200 9.64 18.41 -11.08
C GLU A 200 10.05 19.60 -10.21
N ILE A 201 9.16 20.08 -9.34
CA ILE A 201 9.45 21.20 -8.42
C ILE A 201 10.60 20.82 -7.48
N VAL A 202 10.49 19.68 -6.82
CA VAL A 202 11.51 19.22 -5.87
C VAL A 202 12.81 18.94 -6.60
N LEU A 203 12.78 18.27 -7.75
CA LEU A 203 13.98 17.99 -8.55
C LEU A 203 14.69 19.29 -8.95
N LYS A 204 13.95 20.30 -9.41
CA LYS A 204 14.52 21.61 -9.74
C LYS A 204 15.18 22.28 -8.55
N CYS A 205 14.61 22.12 -7.35
CA CYS A 205 15.17 22.66 -6.11
C CYS A 205 16.45 21.94 -5.68
N VAL A 206 16.50 20.60 -5.79
CA VAL A 206 17.65 19.81 -5.30
C VAL A 206 18.77 19.66 -6.33
N ASP A 207 18.44 19.56 -7.62
CA ASP A 207 19.40 19.44 -8.71
C ASP A 207 18.86 20.07 -10.00
N VAL A 208 19.06 21.38 -10.11
CA VAL A 208 18.65 22.17 -11.28
C VAL A 208 19.30 21.69 -12.59
N LYS A 209 20.50 21.09 -12.54
CA LYS A 209 21.20 20.62 -13.74
C LYS A 209 20.51 19.37 -14.28
N LEU A 210 20.24 18.39 -13.41
CA LEU A 210 19.51 17.19 -13.77
C LEU A 210 18.10 17.52 -14.26
N TYR A 211 17.39 18.41 -13.56
CA TYR A 211 16.08 18.93 -14.00
C TYR A 211 16.12 19.48 -15.42
N ASN A 212 17.06 20.37 -15.73
CA ASN A 212 17.18 20.97 -17.06
C ASN A 212 17.49 19.93 -18.15
N VAL A 213 18.35 18.94 -17.85
CA VAL A 213 18.65 17.85 -18.79
C VAL A 213 17.40 17.04 -19.11
N LEU A 214 16.64 16.62 -18.09
CA LEU A 214 15.41 15.84 -18.28
C LEU A 214 14.36 16.66 -19.04
N LYS A 215 14.17 17.93 -18.68
CA LYS A 215 13.22 18.82 -19.35
C LYS A 215 13.54 19.06 -20.83
N GLN A 216 14.83 19.11 -21.18
CA GLN A 216 15.26 19.29 -22.58
C GLN A 216 15.17 18.00 -23.39
N ARG A 217 15.40 16.83 -22.77
CA ARG A 217 15.52 15.54 -23.46
C ARG A 217 14.26 14.68 -23.43
N ILE A 218 13.31 14.97 -22.56
CA ILE A 218 12.06 14.21 -22.41
C ILE A 218 10.88 15.16 -22.50
N ALA A 219 9.90 14.83 -23.33
CA ALA A 219 8.77 15.70 -23.63
C ALA A 219 7.88 16.00 -22.41
N SER A 220 7.75 15.05 -21.47
CA SER A 220 6.94 15.21 -20.26
C SER A 220 7.48 14.38 -19.10
N ALA A 221 7.39 14.93 -17.89
CA ALA A 221 7.71 14.20 -16.67
C ALA A 221 6.79 13.00 -16.42
N ASP A 222 5.58 13.00 -16.98
CA ASP A 222 4.67 11.85 -16.92
C ASP A 222 5.33 10.58 -17.49
N MET A 223 6.24 10.71 -18.46
CA MET A 223 6.87 9.58 -19.12
C MET A 223 7.80 8.78 -18.20
N TYR A 224 8.39 9.42 -17.19
CA TYR A 224 9.36 8.78 -16.28
C TYR A 224 8.90 8.73 -14.82
N ALA A 225 8.10 9.69 -14.37
CA ALA A 225 7.71 9.79 -12.96
C ALA A 225 6.31 9.22 -12.68
N LEU A 226 5.38 9.30 -13.63
CA LEU A 226 3.98 8.90 -13.37
C LEU A 226 3.84 7.45 -12.89
N PRO A 227 4.53 6.44 -13.47
CA PRO A 227 4.41 5.07 -12.97
C PRO A 227 4.78 4.94 -11.49
N SER A 228 5.93 5.48 -11.07
CA SER A 228 6.40 5.43 -9.69
C SER A 228 5.55 6.29 -8.75
N VAL A 229 5.05 7.45 -9.21
CA VAL A 229 4.15 8.28 -8.40
C VAL A 229 2.79 7.60 -8.21
N LEU A 230 2.20 7.10 -9.29
CA LEU A 230 0.87 6.47 -9.28
C LEU A 230 0.84 5.22 -8.40
N THR A 231 1.91 4.43 -8.41
CA THR A 231 1.97 3.13 -7.73
C THR A 231 2.70 3.16 -6.39
N LEU A 232 3.04 4.35 -5.86
CA LEU A 232 3.93 4.48 -4.69
C LEU A 232 5.22 3.65 -4.84
N SER A 233 5.79 3.70 -6.04
CA SER A 233 6.98 2.97 -6.50
C SER A 233 6.84 1.44 -6.50
N ALA A 234 5.64 0.89 -6.33
CA ALA A 234 5.42 -0.55 -6.36
C ALA A 234 5.67 -1.19 -7.74
N CYS A 235 5.72 -0.38 -8.81
CA CYS A 235 6.14 -0.86 -10.13
C CYS A 235 7.67 -0.96 -10.30
N THR A 236 8.45 -0.53 -9.30
CA THR A 236 9.91 -0.59 -9.30
C THR A 236 10.35 -1.85 -8.55
N PRO A 237 11.07 -2.79 -9.19
CA PRO A 237 11.64 -3.93 -8.48
C PRO A 237 12.76 -3.49 -7.53
N SER A 238 13.07 -4.25 -6.47
CA SER A 238 12.46 -5.53 -6.07
C SER A 238 11.23 -5.35 -5.15
N LEU A 239 10.36 -6.36 -5.04
CA LEU A 239 9.20 -6.31 -4.12
C LEU A 239 9.64 -6.10 -2.66
N ASP A 240 10.73 -6.73 -2.24
CA ASP A 240 11.25 -6.62 -0.86
C ASP A 240 11.64 -5.18 -0.52
N GLU A 241 12.18 -4.43 -1.49
CA GLU A 241 12.51 -3.02 -1.32
C GLU A 241 11.27 -2.14 -1.30
N VAL A 242 10.27 -2.43 -2.13
CA VAL A 242 8.97 -1.77 -2.08
C VAL A 242 8.33 -1.94 -0.70
N ILE A 243 8.40 -3.14 -0.12
CA ILE A 243 7.89 -3.40 1.24
C ILE A 243 8.60 -2.52 2.28
N LYS A 244 9.95 -2.42 2.23
CA LYS A 244 10.71 -1.55 3.13
C LYS A 244 10.40 -0.07 2.92
N LEU A 245 10.25 0.35 1.67
CA LEU A 245 9.81 1.71 1.33
C LEU A 245 8.44 1.98 1.93
N TRP A 246 7.50 1.03 1.86
CA TRP A 246 6.15 1.20 2.40
C TRP A 246 6.12 1.21 3.93
N ASP A 247 7.01 0.49 4.61
CA ASP A 247 7.23 0.63 6.06
C ASP A 247 7.54 2.09 6.43
N PHE A 248 8.39 2.76 5.64
CA PHE A 248 8.69 4.20 5.79
C PHE A 248 7.51 5.10 5.38
N LEU A 249 6.91 4.88 4.21
CA LEU A 249 5.82 5.71 3.69
C LEU A 249 4.60 5.70 4.61
N PHE A 250 4.24 4.56 5.19
CA PHE A 250 3.11 4.49 6.13
C PHE A 250 3.47 5.12 7.48
N SER A 251 4.75 5.13 7.86
CA SER A 251 5.21 5.78 9.07
C SER A 251 5.13 7.31 8.95
N PHE A 252 5.63 7.89 7.86
CA PHE A 252 5.84 9.35 7.77
C PHE A 252 4.91 10.08 6.79
N GLY A 253 4.27 9.35 5.88
CA GLY A 253 3.28 9.88 4.95
C GLY A 253 3.45 9.31 3.55
N VAL A 254 2.37 8.78 2.98
CA VAL A 254 2.39 8.10 1.67
C VAL A 254 2.93 8.96 0.54
N HIS A 255 2.73 10.28 0.61
CA HIS A 255 3.17 11.22 -0.42
C HIS A 255 4.65 11.56 -0.33
N LEU A 256 5.38 11.11 0.70
CA LEU A 256 6.86 11.18 0.70
C LEU A 256 7.47 10.30 -0.39
N ASN A 257 6.68 9.46 -1.06
CA ASN A 257 7.09 8.80 -2.28
C ASN A 257 7.60 9.78 -3.34
N ILE A 258 7.11 11.03 -3.38
CA ILE A 258 7.64 12.07 -4.26
C ILE A 258 9.13 12.31 -3.99
N MET A 259 9.53 12.38 -2.72
CA MET A 259 10.93 12.53 -2.33
C MET A 259 11.75 11.29 -2.68
N ALA A 260 11.18 10.09 -2.51
CA ALA A 260 11.84 8.84 -2.89
C ALA A 260 12.12 8.77 -4.40
N VAL A 261 11.15 9.16 -5.23
CA VAL A 261 11.32 9.24 -6.69
C VAL A 261 12.42 10.23 -7.06
N VAL A 262 12.43 11.43 -6.45
CA VAL A 262 13.49 12.42 -6.70
C VAL A 262 14.85 11.92 -6.23
N ALA A 263 14.93 11.30 -5.06
CA ALA A 263 16.17 10.72 -4.55
C ALA A 263 16.71 9.65 -5.52
N GLN A 264 15.84 8.80 -6.06
CA GLN A 264 16.22 7.80 -7.05
C GLN A 264 16.76 8.44 -8.34
N LEU A 265 16.14 9.51 -8.84
CA LEU A 265 16.66 10.27 -9.98
C LEU A 265 18.05 10.85 -9.69
N CYS A 266 18.27 11.39 -8.48
CA CYS A 266 19.56 11.91 -8.06
C CYS A 266 20.63 10.82 -7.93
N LEU A 267 20.28 9.61 -7.50
CA LEU A 267 21.20 8.47 -7.46
C LEU A 267 21.64 8.05 -8.87
N MET A 268 20.73 8.15 -9.85
CA MET A 268 20.99 7.79 -11.25
C MET A 268 21.51 8.98 -12.09
N ARG A 269 21.81 10.11 -11.44
CA ARG A 269 22.09 11.39 -12.08
C ARG A 269 23.15 11.32 -13.16
N ASP A 270 24.32 10.77 -12.84
CA ASP A 270 25.47 10.83 -13.74
C ASP A 270 25.24 9.96 -14.97
N GLU A 271 24.57 8.82 -14.80
CA GLU A 271 24.14 7.95 -15.91
C GLU A 271 23.12 8.65 -16.81
N ILE A 272 22.12 9.31 -16.22
CA ILE A 272 21.09 10.06 -16.94
C ILE A 272 21.71 11.19 -17.78
N ILE A 273 22.65 11.95 -17.19
CA ILE A 273 23.29 13.09 -17.88
C ILE A 273 24.18 12.60 -19.04
N ALA A 274 24.96 11.55 -18.81
CA ALA A 274 25.85 10.97 -19.81
C ALA A 274 25.10 10.28 -20.96
N SER A 275 23.90 9.78 -20.72
CA SER A 275 23.15 9.01 -21.71
C SER A 275 22.60 9.87 -22.84
N LYS A 276 22.77 9.36 -24.07
CA LYS A 276 22.11 9.90 -25.27
C LYS A 276 20.59 9.71 -25.24
N ASN A 277 20.11 8.70 -24.52
CA ASN A 277 18.68 8.41 -24.35
C ASN A 277 18.36 8.09 -22.88
N PRO A 278 18.10 9.13 -22.06
CA PRO A 278 17.78 8.98 -20.63
C PRO A 278 16.61 8.04 -20.33
N MET A 279 15.62 7.94 -21.23
CA MET A 279 14.45 7.10 -21.02
C MET A 279 14.77 5.61 -20.87
N ASN A 280 15.86 5.13 -21.46
CA ASN A 280 16.26 3.72 -21.31
C ASN A 280 16.73 3.42 -19.88
N ILE A 281 17.45 4.36 -19.27
CA ILE A 281 17.91 4.23 -17.88
C ILE A 281 16.72 4.35 -16.93
N LEU A 282 15.83 5.31 -17.17
CA LEU A 282 14.63 5.52 -16.33
C LEU A 282 13.62 4.36 -16.39
N ARG A 283 13.71 3.47 -17.39
CA ARG A 283 12.91 2.24 -17.50
C ARG A 283 13.59 1.02 -16.88
N GLN A 284 14.90 1.09 -16.66
CA GLN A 284 15.72 0.03 -16.11
C GLN A 284 16.23 0.50 -14.74
N PHE A 285 15.36 0.45 -13.74
CA PHE A 285 15.80 0.60 -12.37
C PHE A 285 16.71 -0.58 -12.05
N LYS A 286 18.00 -0.30 -11.85
CA LYS A 286 18.95 -1.29 -11.37
C LYS A 286 18.59 -1.63 -9.93
N GLU A 287 18.58 -2.92 -9.62
CA GLU A 287 18.58 -3.45 -8.25
C GLU A 287 19.82 -2.96 -7.48
#